data_AF-A0A1Q7ZLF1-F1
#
_entry.id   AF-A0A1Q7ZLF1-F1
#
_cell.length_a   1.000
_cell.length_b   1.000
_cell.length_c   1.000
_cell.angle_alpha   90.00
_cell.angle_beta   90.00
_cell.angle_gamma   90.00
#
_symmetry.space_group_name_H-M   'P 1'
#
loop_
_entity.id
_entity.type
_entity.pdbx_description
1 polymer ?
#
loop_
_entity_poly.entity_id
_entity_poly.type
_entity_poly.pdbx_seq_one_letter_code
_entity_poly.pdbx_strand_id
1 'polypeptide(L)'
;MESRTVLYHAIRTMRQLGLSYAQMQRKLLEDTGIHLSKASISYWLRGIPDPSGSLNRFRPDPSPELSYVIGVALSDGNINVHDYHREILLSVTDRDFASEFSRCLGRVLGRGEPYKVRWSEKRGRWIVQGSSILLHKFLNCNWFDLRKWIEHCGKCESAFLRAFYAAKGQYAARASVSMIRIEKCCCIFKICFGTLTSNRHSCT
;
A
#
# COMPACT_ATOMS: atom_id res chain seq x y z
N MET A 1 -9.58 -11.89 7.30
CA MET A 1 -8.51 -11.97 6.28
C MET A 1 -7.71 -13.26 6.43
N GLU A 2 -7.53 -13.72 7.68
CA GLU A 2 -6.82 -14.95 8.04
C GLU A 2 -7.47 -16.24 7.51
N SER A 3 -8.80 -16.28 7.34
CA SER A 3 -9.53 -17.52 7.04
C SER A 3 -9.15 -18.21 5.72
N ARG A 4 -8.88 -17.49 4.61
CA ARG A 4 -8.57 -18.12 3.31
C ARG A 4 -7.16 -18.71 3.22
N THR A 5 -6.18 -18.00 3.78
CA THR A 5 -4.79 -18.47 3.82
C THR A 5 -4.68 -19.72 4.71
N VAL A 6 -5.37 -19.71 5.87
CA VAL A 6 -5.47 -20.88 6.74
C VAL A 6 -6.11 -22.07 6.02
N LEU A 7 -7.25 -21.87 5.33
CA LEU A 7 -7.89 -22.92 4.54
C LEU A 7 -6.97 -23.47 3.44
N TYR A 8 -6.18 -22.62 2.80
CA TYR A 8 -5.24 -23.06 1.77
C TYR A 8 -4.12 -23.95 2.31
N HIS A 9 -3.48 -23.53 3.39
CA HIS A 9 -2.44 -24.34 4.02
C HIS A 9 -3.02 -25.67 4.50
N ALA A 10 -4.21 -25.64 5.11
CA ALA A 10 -4.93 -26.85 5.50
C ALA A 10 -5.16 -27.80 4.31
N ILE A 11 -5.66 -27.29 3.17
CA ILE A 11 -5.86 -28.07 1.93
C ILE A 11 -4.55 -28.69 1.43
N ARG A 12 -3.44 -27.94 1.48
CA ARG A 12 -2.12 -28.46 1.06
C ARG A 12 -1.60 -29.55 1.99
N THR A 13 -1.72 -29.38 3.30
CA THR A 13 -1.37 -30.40 4.29
C THR A 13 -2.22 -31.66 4.08
N MET A 14 -3.54 -31.52 3.88
CA MET A 14 -4.43 -32.66 3.60
C MET A 14 -4.05 -33.38 2.30
N ARG A 15 -3.58 -32.66 1.28
CA ARG A 15 -3.10 -33.27 0.04
C ARG A 15 -1.82 -34.06 0.24
N GLN A 16 -0.88 -33.55 1.03
CA GLN A 16 0.35 -34.26 1.39
C GLN A 16 0.05 -35.54 2.19
N LEU A 17 -0.99 -35.52 3.02
CA LEU A 17 -1.48 -36.68 3.76
C LEU A 17 -2.31 -37.67 2.91
N GLY A 18 -2.44 -37.44 1.59
CA GLY A 18 -3.11 -38.36 0.67
C GLY A 18 -4.64 -38.35 0.72
N LEU A 19 -5.27 -37.34 1.32
CA LEU A 19 -6.73 -37.26 1.37
C LEU A 19 -7.33 -37.06 -0.04
N SER A 20 -8.50 -37.67 -0.27
CA SER A 20 -9.35 -37.40 -1.43
C SER A 20 -10.09 -36.07 -1.27
N TYR A 21 -10.56 -35.50 -2.39
CA TYR A 21 -11.34 -34.25 -2.38
C TYR A 21 -12.56 -34.29 -1.46
N ALA A 22 -13.25 -35.44 -1.38
CA ALA A 22 -14.40 -35.59 -0.50
C ALA A 22 -14.02 -35.60 0.98
N GLN A 23 -12.88 -36.22 1.33
CA GLN A 23 -12.35 -36.20 2.69
C GLN A 23 -11.88 -34.81 3.09
N MET A 24 -11.21 -34.09 2.19
CA MET A 24 -10.80 -32.70 2.43
C MET A 24 -12.00 -31.79 2.71
N GLN A 25 -13.04 -31.88 1.87
CA GLN A 25 -14.25 -31.06 2.01
C GLN A 25 -14.95 -31.30 3.35
N ARG A 26 -15.08 -32.57 3.76
CA ARG A 26 -15.69 -32.94 5.04
C ARG A 26 -14.86 -32.42 6.22
N LYS A 27 -13.55 -32.63 6.17
CA LYS A 27 -12.63 -32.19 7.22
C LYS A 27 -12.58 -30.66 7.36
N LEU A 28 -12.63 -29.93 6.25
CA LEU A 28 -12.72 -28.46 6.29
C LEU A 28 -14.03 -27.97 6.93
N LEU A 29 -15.15 -28.65 6.63
CA LEU A 29 -16.42 -28.33 7.26
C LEU A 29 -16.40 -28.63 8.76
N GLU A 30 -15.82 -29.76 9.18
CA GLU A 30 -15.67 -30.15 10.59
C GLU A 30 -14.75 -29.19 11.36
N ASP A 31 -13.57 -28.89 10.80
CA ASP A 31 -12.53 -28.10 11.48
C ASP A 31 -12.83 -26.60 11.50
N THR A 32 -13.52 -26.08 10.48
CA THR A 32 -13.69 -24.62 10.29
C THR A 32 -15.13 -24.15 10.12
N GLY A 33 -16.09 -25.06 9.97
CA GLY A 33 -17.49 -24.73 9.64
C GLY A 33 -17.69 -24.28 8.19
N ILE A 34 -16.65 -24.26 7.36
CA ILE A 34 -16.71 -23.74 5.99
C ILE A 34 -16.80 -24.88 4.97
N HIS A 35 -17.88 -24.88 4.20
CA HIS A 35 -18.08 -25.82 3.11
C HIS A 35 -17.47 -25.30 1.80
N LEU A 36 -16.31 -25.83 1.40
CA LEU A 36 -15.69 -25.56 0.09
C LEU A 36 -16.11 -26.60 -0.96
N SER A 37 -16.41 -26.14 -2.17
CA SER A 37 -16.70 -27.07 -3.28
C SER A 37 -15.45 -27.84 -3.71
N LYS A 38 -15.62 -29.07 -4.21
CA LYS A 38 -14.52 -29.85 -4.80
C LYS A 38 -13.78 -29.10 -5.91
N ALA A 39 -14.50 -28.29 -6.68
CA ALA A 39 -13.92 -27.43 -7.71
C ALA A 39 -12.95 -26.42 -7.09
N SER A 40 -13.33 -25.70 -6.03
CA SER A 40 -12.45 -24.75 -5.33
C SER A 40 -11.19 -25.42 -4.76
N ILE A 41 -11.33 -26.63 -4.19
CA ILE A 41 -10.20 -27.40 -3.66
C ILE A 41 -9.25 -27.81 -4.79
N SER A 42 -9.78 -28.38 -5.88
CA SER A 42 -9.02 -28.75 -7.07
C SER A 42 -8.27 -27.55 -7.66
N TYR A 43 -8.95 -26.42 -7.77
CA TYR A 43 -8.40 -25.16 -8.23
C TYR A 43 -7.22 -24.68 -7.38
N TRP A 44 -7.37 -24.66 -6.06
CA TRP A 44 -6.28 -24.25 -5.15
C TRP A 44 -5.10 -25.21 -5.16
N LEU A 45 -5.34 -26.52 -5.28
CA LEU A 45 -4.26 -27.50 -5.43
C LEU A 45 -3.52 -27.35 -6.78
N ARG A 46 -4.23 -26.95 -7.84
CA ARG A 46 -3.66 -26.64 -9.15
C ARG A 46 -3.01 -25.25 -9.25
N GLY A 47 -3.12 -24.43 -8.19
CA GLY A 47 -2.60 -23.06 -8.17
C GLY A 47 -3.40 -22.06 -9.00
N ILE A 48 -4.69 -22.34 -9.28
CA ILE A 48 -5.56 -21.54 -10.15
C ILE A 48 -6.84 -21.21 -9.40
N PRO A 49 -7.18 -19.94 -9.08
CA PRO A 49 -6.27 -18.84 -8.80
C PRO A 49 -5.57 -19.06 -7.47
N ASP A 50 -4.53 -18.26 -7.20
CA ASP A 50 -3.90 -18.16 -5.89
C ASP A 50 -4.99 -18.06 -4.78
N PRO A 51 -4.78 -18.57 -3.57
CA PRO A 51 -5.79 -18.56 -2.50
C PRO A 51 -6.02 -17.17 -1.93
N SER A 52 -5.03 -16.28 -2.11
CA SER A 52 -5.24 -14.84 -1.99
C SER A 52 -6.14 -14.33 -3.12
N GLY A 53 -6.43 -15.08 -4.18
CA GLY A 53 -7.20 -14.61 -5.33
C GLY A 53 -6.48 -13.45 -6.00
N SER A 54 -7.21 -12.61 -6.70
CA SER A 54 -6.76 -11.27 -7.09
C SER A 54 -6.47 -10.33 -5.89
N LEU A 55 -6.25 -10.84 -4.67
CA LEU A 55 -5.70 -10.06 -3.56
C LEU A 55 -4.22 -9.79 -3.84
N ASN A 56 -4.03 -8.76 -4.66
CA ASN A 56 -2.93 -7.82 -4.67
C ASN A 56 -1.67 -8.29 -3.93
N ARG A 57 -0.62 -8.55 -4.71
CA ARG A 57 0.75 -8.88 -4.29
C ARG A 57 1.43 -7.69 -3.59
N PHE A 58 0.79 -7.12 -2.58
CA PHE A 58 1.34 -6.05 -1.78
C PHE A 58 2.06 -6.66 -0.58
N ARG A 59 3.38 -6.46 -0.55
CA ARG A 59 4.21 -6.64 0.64
C ARG A 59 4.78 -5.28 0.99
N PRO A 60 4.66 -4.81 2.24
CA PRO A 60 5.18 -3.51 2.64
C PRO A 60 6.70 -3.62 2.84
N ASP A 61 7.44 -3.97 1.80
CA ASP A 61 8.89 -3.98 1.83
C ASP A 61 9.38 -2.52 1.67
N PRO A 62 10.22 -2.01 2.59
CA PRO A 62 10.73 -0.65 2.49
C PRO A 62 11.41 -0.40 1.15
N SER A 63 10.92 0.61 0.42
CA SER A 63 11.42 0.97 -0.90
C SER A 63 11.08 2.44 -1.21
N PRO A 64 11.89 3.13 -2.03
CA PRO A 64 11.57 4.49 -2.46
C PRO A 64 10.22 4.59 -3.14
N GLU A 65 9.81 3.57 -3.91
CA GLU A 65 8.49 3.50 -4.54
C GLU A 65 7.35 3.44 -3.53
N LEU A 66 7.49 2.63 -2.46
CA LEU A 66 6.50 2.58 -1.39
C LEU A 66 6.41 3.91 -0.66
N SER A 67 7.55 4.52 -0.32
CA SER A 67 7.59 5.82 0.34
C SER A 67 7.00 6.93 -0.53
N TYR A 68 7.19 6.86 -1.85
CA TYR A 68 6.54 7.75 -2.81
C TYR A 68 5.02 7.59 -2.75
N VAL A 69 4.49 6.36 -2.83
CA VAL A 69 3.06 6.07 -2.74
C VAL A 69 2.47 6.56 -1.41
N ILE A 70 3.17 6.37 -0.29
CA ILE A 70 2.78 6.91 1.01
C ILE A 70 2.74 8.46 0.97
N GLY A 71 3.73 9.11 0.36
CA GLY A 71 3.78 10.56 0.23
C GLY A 71 2.58 11.11 -0.55
N VAL A 72 2.20 10.48 -1.65
CA VAL A 72 0.98 10.86 -2.38
C VAL A 72 -0.28 10.63 -1.54
N ALA A 73 -0.37 9.50 -0.81
CA ALA A 73 -1.54 9.17 0.01
C ALA A 73 -1.74 10.11 1.20
N LEU A 74 -0.66 10.57 1.82
CA LEU A 74 -0.70 11.50 2.95
C LEU A 74 -0.79 12.97 2.51
N SER A 75 -0.63 13.27 1.22
CA SER A 75 -0.87 14.62 0.71
C SER A 75 -2.38 14.91 0.70
N ASP A 76 -2.80 16.00 1.36
CA ASP A 76 -4.22 16.39 1.57
C ASP A 76 -5.09 16.54 0.31
N GLY A 77 -4.58 16.27 -0.89
CA GLY A 77 -5.29 16.45 -2.13
C GLY A 77 -4.96 15.38 -3.14
N ASN A 78 -6.00 14.69 -3.60
CA ASN A 78 -6.07 13.97 -4.88
C ASN A 78 -6.01 12.44 -4.85
N ILE A 79 -5.82 11.77 -3.71
CA ILE A 79 -6.10 10.33 -3.60
C ILE A 79 -7.53 10.12 -3.10
N ASN A 80 -8.42 9.74 -4.03
CA ASN A 80 -9.75 9.28 -3.66
C ASN A 80 -9.68 7.77 -3.42
N VAL A 81 -10.11 7.39 -2.24
CA VAL A 81 -10.24 6.01 -1.83
C VAL A 81 -11.73 5.72 -1.71
N HIS A 82 -12.25 4.82 -2.55
CA HIS A 82 -13.67 4.46 -2.51
C HIS A 82 -13.88 3.22 -1.62
N ASP A 83 -14.84 3.27 -0.70
CA ASP A 83 -15.09 2.19 0.27
C ASP A 83 -15.72 0.93 -0.35
N TYR A 84 -16.50 1.08 -1.43
CA TYR A 84 -17.20 -0.06 -2.05
C TYR A 84 -16.28 -0.87 -2.99
N HIS A 85 -15.24 -0.25 -3.51
CA HIS A 85 -14.21 -0.89 -4.32
C HIS A 85 -12.88 -0.30 -3.89
N ARG A 86 -12.06 -1.10 -3.20
CA ARG A 86 -10.78 -0.77 -2.54
C ARG A 86 -9.75 -0.23 -3.54
N GLU A 87 -10.04 0.96 -4.04
CA GLU A 87 -9.41 1.64 -5.15
C GLU A 87 -8.55 2.77 -4.63
N ILE A 88 -7.43 2.98 -5.32
CA ILE A 88 -6.48 4.05 -5.10
C ILE A 88 -6.51 4.85 -6.39
N LEU A 89 -7.11 6.04 -6.33
CA LEU A 89 -7.31 6.91 -7.48
C LEU A 89 -6.54 8.20 -7.29
N LEU A 90 -5.50 8.44 -8.09
CA LEU A 90 -4.85 9.75 -8.21
C LEU A 90 -5.49 10.55 -9.35
N SER A 91 -5.80 11.82 -9.11
CA SER A 91 -6.35 12.74 -10.12
C SER A 91 -5.64 14.11 -10.10
N VAL A 92 -4.75 14.38 -11.05
CA VAL A 92 -3.83 15.53 -11.04
C VAL A 92 -3.71 16.21 -12.41
N THR A 93 -3.24 17.46 -12.45
CA THR A 93 -3.02 18.20 -13.71
C THR A 93 -1.66 17.88 -14.33
N ASP A 94 -0.67 17.51 -13.52
CA ASP A 94 0.68 17.15 -13.96
C ASP A 94 0.72 15.68 -14.42
N ARG A 95 1.04 15.47 -15.70
CA ARG A 95 1.12 14.14 -16.32
C ARG A 95 2.35 13.36 -15.86
N ASP A 96 3.47 14.02 -15.62
CA ASP A 96 4.72 13.38 -15.24
C ASP A 96 4.61 12.90 -13.79
N PHE A 97 4.00 13.72 -12.93
CA PHE A 97 3.64 13.31 -11.58
C PHE A 97 2.69 12.10 -11.56
N ALA A 98 1.67 12.10 -12.43
CA ALA A 98 0.79 10.94 -12.60
C ALA A 98 1.54 9.69 -13.09
N SER A 99 2.47 9.87 -14.03
CA SER A 99 3.25 8.77 -14.60
C SER A 99 4.20 8.15 -13.58
N GLU A 100 4.85 8.97 -12.77
CA GLU A 100 5.72 8.49 -11.70
C GLU A 100 4.93 7.76 -10.60
N PHE A 101 3.77 8.30 -10.20
CA PHE A 101 2.87 7.61 -9.28
C PHE A 101 2.42 6.26 -9.85
N SER A 102 2.06 6.22 -11.13
CA SER A 102 1.67 4.98 -11.82
C SER A 102 2.79 3.92 -11.79
N ARG A 103 4.03 4.34 -12.07
CA ARG A 103 5.21 3.46 -12.03
C ARG A 103 5.45 2.92 -10.62
N CYS A 104 5.44 3.79 -9.61
CA CYS A 104 5.62 3.41 -8.21
C CYS A 104 4.52 2.45 -7.72
N LEU A 105 3.26 2.76 -8.01
CA LEU A 105 2.12 1.92 -7.65
C LEU A 105 2.19 0.54 -8.31
N GLY A 106 2.61 0.49 -9.58
CA GLY A 106 2.84 -0.76 -10.31
C GLY A 106 3.88 -1.66 -9.63
N ARG A 107 5.04 -1.09 -9.26
CA ARG A 107 6.11 -1.82 -8.56
C ARG A 107 5.68 -2.30 -7.18
N VAL A 108 5.05 -1.42 -6.38
CA VAL A 108 4.56 -1.73 -5.03
C VAL A 108 3.54 -2.87 -5.03
N LEU A 109 2.74 -2.98 -6.09
CA LEU A 109 1.75 -4.05 -6.25
C LEU A 109 2.29 -5.24 -7.06
N GLY A 110 3.59 -5.27 -7.35
CA GLY A 110 4.27 -6.39 -8.00
C GLY A 110 3.80 -6.66 -9.42
N ARG A 111 3.37 -5.60 -10.14
CA ARG A 111 3.03 -5.65 -11.57
C ARG A 111 4.28 -5.58 -12.43
N GLY A 112 4.26 -6.26 -13.57
CA GLY A 112 5.30 -6.12 -14.60
C GLY A 112 5.25 -4.77 -15.31
N GLU A 113 4.06 -4.16 -15.38
CA GLU A 113 3.84 -2.88 -16.08
C GLU A 113 3.17 -1.84 -15.17
N PRO A 114 3.49 -0.54 -15.36
CA PRO A 114 2.79 0.57 -14.71
C PRO A 114 1.27 0.53 -14.92
N TYR A 115 0.55 1.31 -14.12
CA TYR A 115 -0.87 1.54 -14.34
C TYR A 115 -1.11 2.46 -15.55
N LYS A 116 -2.30 2.36 -16.15
CA LYS A 116 -2.67 3.26 -17.24
C LYS A 116 -2.88 4.68 -16.71
N VAL A 117 -2.14 5.64 -17.25
CA VAL A 117 -2.36 7.07 -17.05
C VAL A 117 -3.37 7.53 -18.11
N ARG A 118 -4.56 7.97 -17.70
CA ARG A 118 -5.65 8.37 -18.60
C ARG A 118 -6.03 9.83 -18.41
N TRP A 119 -6.23 10.57 -19.50
CA TRP A 119 -6.85 11.88 -19.44
C TRP A 119 -8.36 11.73 -19.16
N SER A 120 -8.91 12.59 -18.32
CA SER A 120 -10.34 12.63 -18.03
C SER A 120 -10.90 14.00 -18.39
N GLU A 121 -11.54 14.11 -19.55
CA GLU A 121 -12.13 15.37 -20.04
C GLU A 121 -13.04 16.03 -19.01
N LYS A 122 -13.93 15.24 -18.37
CA LYS A 122 -14.85 15.71 -17.32
C LYS A 122 -14.14 16.40 -16.13
N ARG A 123 -12.92 16.00 -15.82
CA ARG A 123 -12.15 16.51 -14.66
C ARG A 123 -11.03 17.47 -15.07
N GLY A 124 -10.73 17.58 -16.36
CA GLY A 124 -9.55 18.30 -16.86
C GLY A 124 -8.24 17.81 -16.22
N ARG A 125 -8.12 16.51 -15.95
CA ARG A 125 -7.04 15.94 -15.13
C ARG A 125 -6.59 14.56 -15.64
N TRP A 126 -5.31 14.25 -15.42
CA TRP A 126 -4.73 12.93 -15.54
C TRP A 126 -5.10 12.06 -14.35
N ILE A 127 -5.53 10.83 -14.65
CA ILE A 127 -6.01 9.88 -13.67
C ILE A 127 -5.16 8.62 -13.72
N VAL A 128 -4.80 8.13 -12.54
CA VAL A 128 -4.22 6.79 -12.32
C VAL A 128 -5.10 6.05 -11.33
N GLN A 129 -5.53 4.85 -11.69
CA GLN A 129 -6.46 4.06 -10.89
C GLN A 129 -5.91 2.65 -10.71
N GLY A 130 -5.67 2.26 -9.47
CA GLY A 130 -5.37 0.88 -9.08
C GLY A 130 -6.32 0.39 -8.01
N SER A 131 -6.40 -0.92 -7.80
CA SER A 131 -7.22 -1.51 -6.75
C SER A 131 -6.38 -2.45 -5.92
N SER A 132 -6.24 -2.15 -4.62
CA SER A 132 -5.52 -3.01 -3.69
C SER A 132 -6.06 -2.95 -2.29
N ILE A 133 -6.61 -4.08 -1.86
CA ILE A 133 -7.17 -4.26 -0.53
C ILE A 133 -6.08 -4.11 0.54
N LEU A 134 -4.93 -4.75 0.33
CA LEU A 134 -3.86 -4.79 1.31
C LEU A 134 -3.16 -3.44 1.40
N LEU A 135 -2.88 -2.82 0.26
CA LEU A 135 -2.30 -1.47 0.24
C LEU A 135 -3.28 -0.44 0.81
N HIS A 136 -4.58 -0.54 0.50
CA HIS A 136 -5.61 0.30 1.09
C HIS A 136 -5.61 0.23 2.62
N LYS A 137 -5.64 -0.98 3.18
CA LYS A 137 -5.58 -1.17 4.63
C LYS A 137 -4.30 -0.61 5.23
N PHE A 138 -3.17 -0.84 4.56
CA PHE A 138 -1.86 -0.32 4.96
C PHE A 138 -1.82 1.20 5.00
N LEU A 139 -2.34 1.87 3.96
CA LEU A 139 -2.35 3.34 3.88
C LEU A 139 -3.32 3.98 4.89
N ASN A 140 -4.36 3.25 5.31
CA ASN A 140 -5.32 3.70 6.32
C ASN A 140 -4.88 3.40 7.78
N CYS A 141 -3.67 2.85 8.00
CA CYS A 141 -3.10 2.74 9.33
C CYS A 141 -2.71 4.11 9.89
N ASN A 142 -2.39 4.19 11.18
CA ASN A 142 -1.91 5.43 11.78
C ASN A 142 -0.61 5.85 11.08
N TRP A 143 -0.51 7.13 10.71
CA TRP A 143 0.68 7.65 10.02
C TRP A 143 1.98 7.42 10.82
N PHE A 144 1.89 7.39 12.16
CA PHE A 144 3.02 7.04 13.03
C PHE A 144 3.58 5.65 12.71
N ASP A 145 2.72 4.70 12.34
CA ASP A 145 3.13 3.35 11.95
C ASP A 145 3.83 3.35 10.59
N LEU A 146 3.46 4.28 9.69
CA LEU A 146 4.05 4.42 8.36
C LEU A 146 5.48 4.96 8.37
N ARG A 147 5.88 5.60 9.47
CA ARG A 147 7.19 6.25 9.65
C ARG A 147 8.37 5.32 9.32
N LYS A 148 8.31 4.05 9.72
CA LYS A 148 9.39 3.08 9.49
C LYS A 148 9.69 2.79 8.01
N TRP A 149 8.73 3.03 7.11
CA TRP A 149 8.94 2.90 5.66
C TRP A 149 9.43 4.21 5.03
N ILE A 150 9.06 5.34 5.61
CA ILE A 150 9.48 6.67 5.17
C ILE A 150 10.95 6.89 5.54
N GLU A 151 11.31 6.62 6.78
CA GLU A 151 12.65 6.84 7.34
C GLU A 151 13.64 5.70 7.11
N HIS A 152 13.25 4.68 6.33
CA HIS A 152 14.07 3.49 6.13
C HIS A 152 15.47 3.82 5.58
N CYS A 153 15.57 4.80 4.67
CA CYS A 153 16.82 5.34 4.17
C CYS A 153 16.60 6.71 3.53
N GLY A 154 17.68 7.47 3.27
CA GLY A 154 17.56 8.80 2.65
C GLY A 154 16.87 8.82 1.28
N LYS A 155 16.90 7.71 0.51
CA LYS A 155 16.16 7.58 -0.75
C LYS A 155 14.65 7.46 -0.52
N CYS A 156 14.22 6.76 0.53
CA CYS A 156 12.83 6.64 0.93
C CYS A 156 12.28 7.99 1.39
N GLU A 157 13.02 8.69 2.24
CA GLU A 157 12.65 10.02 2.73
C GLU A 157 12.54 11.03 1.57
N SER A 158 13.54 11.05 0.69
CA SER A 158 13.53 11.91 -0.50
C SER A 158 12.36 11.59 -1.44
N ALA A 159 12.01 10.31 -1.62
CA ALA A 159 10.89 9.91 -2.44
C ALA A 159 9.54 10.32 -1.83
N PHE A 160 9.38 10.15 -0.51
CA PHE A 160 8.22 10.59 0.25
C PHE A 160 8.02 12.11 0.13
N LEU A 161 9.05 12.90 0.44
CA LEU A 161 8.96 14.37 0.42
C LEU A 161 8.61 14.87 -0.99
N ARG A 162 9.32 14.39 -2.02
CA ARG A 162 9.02 14.75 -3.42
C ARG A 162 7.55 14.51 -3.75
N ALA A 163 7.02 13.33 -3.42
CA ALA A 163 5.64 12.98 -3.68
C ALA A 163 4.64 13.86 -2.91
N PHE A 164 4.89 14.05 -1.61
CA PHE A 164 4.00 14.75 -0.69
C PHE A 164 3.74 16.20 -1.10
N TYR A 165 4.80 16.90 -1.51
CA TYR A 165 4.71 18.31 -1.90
C TYR A 165 4.32 18.49 -3.37
N ALA A 166 4.76 17.61 -4.28
CA ALA A 166 4.36 17.67 -5.69
C ALA A 166 2.84 17.49 -5.85
N ALA A 167 2.23 16.61 -5.05
CA ALA A 167 0.78 16.43 -5.02
C ALA A 167 0.00 17.68 -4.61
N LYS A 168 0.62 18.58 -3.81
CA LYS A 168 0.03 19.86 -3.40
C LYS A 168 0.13 20.95 -4.47
N GLY A 169 0.76 20.67 -5.62
CA GLY A 169 1.04 21.68 -6.64
C GLY A 169 2.09 22.71 -6.19
N GLN A 170 2.74 22.47 -5.06
CA GLN A 170 3.84 23.29 -4.56
C GLN A 170 5.15 22.69 -5.06
N TYR A 171 5.50 22.95 -6.32
CA TYR A 171 6.91 23.08 -6.72
C TYR A 171 7.06 23.85 -8.03
N ALA A 172 7.83 24.94 -7.97
CA ALA A 172 8.67 25.31 -9.10
C ALA A 172 10.10 25.52 -8.57
N ALA A 173 11.03 24.82 -9.21
CA ALA A 173 12.46 25.09 -9.28
C ALA A 173 13.35 24.82 -8.04
N ARG A 174 14.23 23.83 -8.22
CA ARG A 174 15.57 23.68 -7.64
C ARG A 174 15.66 23.54 -6.11
N ALA A 175 16.51 22.62 -5.70
CA ALA A 175 16.83 22.35 -4.31
C ALA A 175 17.19 23.63 -3.53
N SER A 176 16.35 23.96 -2.56
CA SER A 176 16.75 24.62 -1.31
C SER A 176 15.61 24.41 -0.32
N VAL A 177 15.79 23.45 0.59
CA VAL A 177 14.88 23.21 1.72
C VAL A 177 15.08 24.36 2.71
N SER A 178 14.32 25.45 2.54
CA SER A 178 14.16 26.49 3.54
C SER A 178 12.70 26.54 3.98
N MET A 179 12.45 25.81 5.07
CA MET A 179 11.47 26.04 6.13
C MET A 179 10.30 27.01 5.83
N ILE A 180 9.10 26.49 5.55
CA ILE A 180 7.84 27.25 5.69
C ILE A 180 6.75 26.39 6.39
N ARG A 181 6.57 26.72 7.68
CA ARG A 181 5.39 26.78 8.58
C ARG A 181 4.17 25.86 8.29
N ILE A 182 3.89 24.80 9.07
CA ILE A 182 3.41 24.71 10.49
C ILE A 182 1.93 25.11 10.54
N GLU A 183 0.95 24.19 10.62
CA GLU A 183 0.46 23.65 11.90
C GLU A 183 0.05 22.16 11.89
N LYS A 184 -0.06 21.49 10.73
CA LYS A 184 -0.29 20.02 10.68
C LYS A 184 0.99 19.17 10.56
N CYS A 185 2.16 19.82 10.43
CA CYS A 185 3.46 19.16 10.21
C CYS A 185 4.28 18.90 11.49
N CYS A 186 3.83 19.28 12.68
CA CYS A 186 4.64 19.24 13.91
C CYS A 186 5.19 17.87 14.29
N CYS A 187 4.63 16.77 13.80
CA CYS A 187 5.14 15.44 14.14
C CYS A 187 6.20 14.89 13.17
N ILE A 188 6.38 15.49 11.98
CA ILE A 188 7.44 15.09 11.03
C ILE A 188 8.79 15.74 11.38
N PHE A 189 8.78 16.82 12.17
CA PHE A 189 9.99 17.62 12.48
C PHE A 189 11.00 16.93 13.42
N LYS A 190 10.59 15.90 14.18
CA LYS A 190 11.47 15.20 15.13
C LYS A 190 12.48 14.26 14.44
N ILE A 191 12.41 14.16 13.13
CA ILE A 191 13.12 13.18 12.29
C ILE A 191 14.44 13.75 11.79
N CYS A 192 14.51 15.03 11.43
CA CYS A 192 15.68 15.56 10.71
C CYS A 192 16.79 16.14 11.61
N PHE A 193 16.60 16.32 12.92
CA PHE A 193 17.65 16.83 13.81
C PHE A 193 17.76 16.02 15.10
N GLY A 194 18.72 15.10 15.09
CA GLY A 194 19.26 14.49 16.30
C GLY A 194 20.34 15.37 16.93
N THR A 195 20.16 15.61 18.23
CA THR A 195 21.13 16.00 19.28
C THR A 195 21.50 17.47 19.49
N LEU A 196 21.67 17.75 20.79
CA LEU A 196 22.07 18.97 21.52
C LEU A 196 20.85 19.83 21.95
N THR A 197 20.51 19.99 23.22
CA THR A 197 21.31 19.93 24.45
C THR A 197 20.49 19.47 25.66
N SER A 198 21.17 18.73 26.53
CA SER A 198 20.94 18.72 27.99
C SER A 198 20.37 20.03 28.50
N ASN A 199 19.23 20.00 29.20
CA ASN A 199 19.25 20.56 30.54
C ASN A 199 18.26 19.87 31.47
N ARG A 200 18.80 19.54 32.63
CA ARG A 200 18.07 19.11 33.82
C ARG A 200 17.00 20.14 34.12
N HIS A 201 15.82 19.70 34.50
CA HIS A 201 15.19 20.14 35.75
C HIS A 201 14.21 19.04 36.18
N SER A 202 14.68 18.23 37.11
CA SER A 202 13.84 17.66 38.16
C SER A 202 13.13 18.80 38.88
N CYS A 203 11.82 18.67 39.09
CA CYS A 203 11.15 19.08 40.31
C CYS A 203 9.78 18.39 40.41
N THR A 204 9.73 17.46 41.37
CA THR A 204 8.60 16.98 42.18
C THR A 204 7.34 16.49 41.49
#